data_AF-A0A1R3TQJ6-F1
#
_entry.id   AF-A0A1R3TQJ6-F1
#
_cell.length_a   1.000
_cell.length_b   1.000
_cell.length_c   1.000
_cell.angle_alpha   90.00
_cell.angle_beta   90.00
_cell.angle_gamma   90.00
#
_symmetry.space_group_name_H-M   'P 1'
#
loop_
_entity.id
_entity.type
_entity.pdbx_description
1 polymer ?
#
loop_
_entity_poly.entity_id
_entity_poly.type
_entity_poly.pdbx_seq_one_letter_code
_entity_poly.pdbx_strand_id
1 'polypeptide(L)'
;MKTLELDPSAAVSTERFVEAFVAKLVEQGWKSLSPQDPSTRRGLTSVVDLLDRAIEDFKDRKIPWKQVVPWVRVASSLRPSPLGSIENWEFQLRSAQGYLTRVSNPSYEIVDFAIPQATAEFELKKLTDEQSVLVNEAFELFDRESRVSF
;
A
#
# COMPACT_ATOMS: atom_id res chain seq x y z
N MET A 1 -7.19 17.13 -12.05
CA MET A 1 -6.67 15.75 -11.91
C MET A 1 -7.51 14.86 -12.80
N LYS A 2 -6.91 14.06 -13.68
CA LYS A 2 -7.65 12.97 -14.33
C LYS A 2 -8.08 12.01 -13.22
N THR A 3 -9.37 11.69 -13.16
CA THR A 3 -9.86 10.58 -12.34
C THR A 3 -9.26 9.32 -12.94
N LEU A 4 -8.28 8.73 -12.28
CA LEU A 4 -7.76 7.43 -12.69
C LEU A 4 -8.82 6.40 -12.34
N GLU A 5 -9.42 5.81 -13.37
CA GLU A 5 -10.43 4.76 -13.23
C GLU A 5 -9.72 3.46 -12.87
N LEU A 6 -9.68 3.15 -11.57
CA LEU A 6 -9.27 1.82 -11.13
C LEU A 6 -10.31 0.79 -11.56
N ASP A 7 -9.85 -0.43 -11.85
CA ASP A 7 -10.74 -1.54 -12.21
C ASP A 7 -11.10 -2.34 -10.95
N PRO A 8 -12.39 -2.65 -10.68
CA PRO A 8 -12.79 -3.45 -9.52
C PRO A 8 -12.09 -4.81 -9.42
N SER A 9 -11.65 -5.39 -10.55
CA SER A 9 -10.91 -6.65 -10.62
C SER A 9 -9.49 -6.58 -10.06
N ALA A 10 -8.93 -5.38 -9.85
CA ALA A 10 -7.63 -5.20 -9.18
C ALA A 10 -7.65 -5.57 -7.68
N ALA A 11 -8.82 -5.93 -7.13
CA ALA A 11 -8.95 -6.33 -5.74
C ALA A 11 -8.04 -7.51 -5.38
N VAL A 12 -7.33 -7.37 -4.26
CA VAL A 12 -6.46 -8.40 -3.68
C VAL A 12 -6.69 -8.47 -2.17
N SER A 13 -6.08 -9.44 -1.48
CA SER A 13 -6.05 -9.44 -0.02
C SER A 13 -5.16 -8.29 0.50
N THR A 14 -5.36 -7.88 1.76
CA THR A 14 -4.55 -6.84 2.40
C THR A 14 -3.06 -7.21 2.38
N GLU A 15 -2.74 -8.46 2.72
CA GLU A 15 -1.37 -8.98 2.76
C GLU A 15 -0.74 -8.87 1.37
N ARG A 16 -1.46 -9.33 0.33
CA ARG A 16 -0.93 -9.31 -1.03
C ARG A 16 -0.75 -7.88 -1.56
N PHE A 17 -1.66 -6.97 -1.23
CA PHE A 17 -1.51 -5.55 -1.56
C PHE A 17 -0.24 -4.98 -0.92
N VAL A 18 -0.04 -5.23 0.37
CA VAL A 18 1.09 -4.68 1.12
C VAL A 18 2.41 -5.28 0.63
N GLU A 19 2.47 -6.58 0.34
CA GLU A 19 3.64 -7.22 -0.28
C GLU A 19 4.01 -6.59 -1.62
N ALA A 20 3.02 -6.40 -2.50
CA ALA A 20 3.22 -5.80 -3.81
C ALA A 20 3.64 -4.32 -3.69
N PHE A 21 3.05 -3.58 -2.75
CA PHE A 21 3.41 -2.21 -2.45
C PHE A 21 4.86 -2.09 -1.92
N VAL A 22 5.26 -2.98 -1.00
CA VAL A 22 6.65 -3.05 -0.50
C VAL A 22 7.62 -3.43 -1.63
N ALA A 23 7.26 -4.41 -2.46
CA ALA A 23 8.05 -4.76 -3.64
C ALA A 23 8.22 -3.55 -4.58
N LYS A 24 7.17 -2.77 -4.79
CA LYS A 24 7.23 -1.54 -5.59
C LYS A 24 8.14 -0.48 -4.96
N LEU A 25 8.06 -0.28 -3.64
CA LEU A 25 8.97 0.62 -2.92
C LEU A 25 10.43 0.23 -3.15
N VAL A 26 10.76 -1.06 -3.03
CA VAL A 26 12.13 -1.56 -3.24
C VAL A 26 12.59 -1.45 -4.68
N GLU A 27 11.72 -1.77 -5.65
CA GLU A 27 12.01 -1.55 -7.08
C GLU A 27 12.40 -0.09 -7.35
N GLN A 28 11.76 0.84 -6.65
CA GLN A 28 12.00 2.28 -6.77
C GLN A 28 13.11 2.80 -5.83
N GLY A 29 13.86 1.90 -5.20
CA GLY A 29 15.07 2.21 -4.43
C GLY A 29 14.85 2.55 -2.96
N TRP A 30 13.62 2.45 -2.44
CA TRP A 30 13.37 2.58 -1.00
C TRP A 30 13.95 1.36 -0.27
N LYS A 31 14.71 1.60 0.79
CA LYS A 31 15.31 0.54 1.61
C LYS A 31 14.62 0.35 2.96
N SER A 32 13.92 1.36 3.41
CA SER A 32 13.17 1.36 4.66
C SER A 32 12.13 2.47 4.66
N LEU A 33 11.19 2.40 5.58
CA LEU A 33 10.33 3.52 5.94
C LEU A 33 10.35 3.75 7.45
N SER A 34 10.04 4.97 7.89
CA SER A 34 9.69 5.23 9.30
C SER A 34 8.21 5.56 9.37
N PRO A 35 7.34 4.62 9.77
CA PRO A 35 5.90 4.88 9.82
C PRO A 35 5.53 6.03 10.76
N GLN A 36 6.36 6.36 11.73
CA GLN A 36 6.12 7.46 12.67
C GLN A 36 6.51 8.84 12.11
N ASP A 37 7.35 8.88 11.07
CA ASP A 37 7.75 10.12 10.43
C ASP A 37 6.54 10.82 9.78
N PRO A 38 6.33 12.14 10.01
CA PRO A 38 5.16 12.84 9.51
C PRO A 38 4.96 12.79 7.99
N SER A 39 6.04 12.83 7.19
CA SER A 39 5.87 12.79 5.73
C SER A 39 5.48 11.40 5.27
N THR A 40 6.10 10.37 5.84
CA THR A 40 5.75 8.96 5.61
C THR A 40 4.29 8.68 6.00
N ARG A 41 3.82 9.21 7.13
CA ARG A 41 2.40 9.08 7.57
C ARG A 41 1.42 9.68 6.58
N ARG A 42 1.76 10.84 5.99
CA ARG A 42 0.94 11.45 4.94
C ARG A 42 0.93 10.58 3.70
N GLY A 43 2.08 10.06 3.29
CA GLY A 43 2.19 9.09 2.20
C GLY A 43 1.27 7.90 2.40
N LEU A 44 1.37 7.22 3.55
CA LEU A 44 0.54 6.05 3.87
C LEU A 44 -0.96 6.39 3.95
N THR A 45 -1.31 7.56 4.47
CA THR A 45 -2.70 8.05 4.47
C THR A 45 -3.21 8.24 3.06
N SER A 46 -2.40 8.82 2.16
CA SER A 46 -2.80 9.08 0.77
C SER A 46 -3.10 7.80 -0.02
N VAL A 47 -2.46 6.68 0.34
CA VAL A 47 -2.76 5.35 -0.21
C VAL A 47 -4.16 4.90 0.22
N VAL A 48 -4.55 5.13 1.47
CA VAL A 48 -5.91 4.82 1.95
C VAL A 48 -6.93 5.72 1.26
N ASP A 49 -6.62 7.01 1.09
CA ASP A 49 -7.50 7.95 0.37
C ASP A 49 -7.68 7.57 -1.11
N LEU A 50 -6.69 6.92 -1.74
CA LEU A 50 -6.85 6.33 -3.08
C LEU A 50 -7.89 5.20 -3.06
N LEU A 51 -7.78 4.28 -2.10
CA LEU A 51 -8.71 3.15 -1.97
C LEU A 51 -10.13 3.65 -1.69
N ASP A 52 -10.29 4.66 -0.84
CA ASP A 52 -11.59 5.26 -0.52
C ASP A 52 -12.23 5.91 -1.74
N ARG A 53 -11.45 6.66 -2.53
CA ARG A 53 -11.93 7.25 -3.79
C ARG A 53 -12.36 6.19 -4.79
N ALA A 54 -11.61 5.09 -4.90
CA ALA A 54 -11.98 3.96 -5.75
C ALA A 54 -13.29 3.32 -5.29
N ILE A 55 -13.46 3.11 -3.99
CA ILE A 55 -14.69 2.56 -3.40
C ILE A 55 -15.90 3.44 -3.69
N GLU A 56 -15.78 4.75 -3.55
CA GLU A 56 -16.86 5.68 -3.89
C GLU A 56 -17.17 5.69 -5.39
N ASP A 57 -16.15 5.70 -6.27
CA ASP A 57 -16.33 5.57 -7.72
C ASP A 57 -17.09 4.28 -8.09
N PHE A 58 -16.74 3.16 -7.46
CA PHE A 58 -17.42 1.88 -7.69
C PHE A 58 -18.88 1.90 -7.23
N LYS A 59 -19.19 2.59 -6.13
CA LYS A 59 -20.57 2.77 -5.67
C LYS A 59 -21.35 3.62 -6.66
N ASP A 60 -20.77 4.73 -7.13
CA ASP A 60 -21.40 5.63 -8.11
C ASP A 60 -21.67 4.92 -9.44
N ARG A 61 -20.74 4.06 -9.87
CA ARG A 61 -20.87 3.18 -11.06
C ARG A 61 -21.77 1.97 -10.84
N LYS A 62 -22.36 1.81 -9.64
CA LYS A 62 -23.24 0.69 -9.27
C LYS A 62 -22.59 -0.68 -9.44
N ILE A 63 -21.28 -0.77 -9.20
CA ILE A 63 -20.56 -2.04 -9.21
C ILE A 63 -21.12 -2.95 -8.11
N PRO A 64 -21.34 -4.26 -8.38
CA PRO A 64 -21.90 -5.17 -7.40
C PRO A 64 -21.08 -5.20 -6.10
N TRP A 65 -21.77 -5.12 -4.95
CA TRP A 65 -21.13 -5.08 -3.62
C TRP A 65 -20.09 -6.18 -3.41
N LYS A 66 -20.31 -7.39 -3.94
CA LYS A 66 -19.35 -8.51 -3.89
C LYS A 66 -17.96 -8.18 -4.45
N GLN A 67 -17.88 -7.24 -5.39
CA GLN A 67 -16.62 -6.78 -5.99
C GLN A 67 -16.03 -5.58 -5.23
N VAL A 68 -16.86 -4.81 -4.52
CA VAL A 68 -16.43 -3.65 -3.71
C VAL A 68 -15.93 -4.06 -2.32
N VAL A 69 -16.51 -5.12 -1.72
CA VAL A 69 -16.15 -5.60 -0.37
C VAL A 69 -14.65 -5.86 -0.20
N PRO A 70 -13.95 -6.53 -1.13
CA PRO A 70 -12.50 -6.73 -0.99
C PRO A 70 -11.72 -5.42 -0.85
N TRP A 71 -12.08 -4.37 -1.60
CA TRP A 71 -11.47 -3.04 -1.49
C TRP A 71 -11.71 -2.40 -0.14
N VAL A 72 -12.95 -2.47 0.36
CA VAL A 72 -13.32 -1.97 1.68
C VAL A 72 -12.48 -2.67 2.76
N ARG A 73 -12.26 -3.99 2.64
CA ARG A 73 -11.43 -4.73 3.59
C ARG A 73 -9.99 -4.22 3.60
N VAL A 74 -9.37 -4.04 2.44
CA VAL A 74 -7.99 -3.50 2.34
C VAL A 74 -7.93 -2.09 2.95
N ALA A 75 -8.84 -1.20 2.56
CA ALA A 75 -8.91 0.15 3.10
C ALA A 75 -9.07 0.16 4.63
N SER A 76 -10.01 -0.64 5.16
CA SER A 76 -10.23 -0.76 6.60
C SER A 76 -9.02 -1.33 7.36
N SER A 77 -8.32 -2.31 6.78
CA SER A 77 -7.14 -2.92 7.41
C SER A 77 -5.92 -2.01 7.42
N LEU A 78 -5.88 -0.97 6.59
CA LEU A 78 -4.74 -0.05 6.48
C LEU A 78 -5.04 1.33 7.06
N ARG A 79 -6.32 1.69 7.21
CA ARG A 79 -6.73 3.00 7.69
C ARG A 79 -6.06 3.34 9.03
N PRO A 80 -5.51 4.56 9.19
CA PRO A 80 -5.11 5.06 10.49
C PRO A 80 -6.26 5.01 11.50
N SER A 81 -5.95 4.84 12.78
CA SER A 81 -6.97 4.89 13.82
C SER A 81 -7.61 6.29 13.88
N PRO A 82 -8.80 6.43 14.50
CA PRO A 82 -9.44 7.74 14.68
C PRO A 82 -8.57 8.76 15.45
N LEU A 83 -7.60 8.28 16.25
CA LEU A 83 -6.61 9.10 16.96
C LEU A 83 -5.40 9.45 16.09
N GLY A 84 -5.42 9.06 14.82
CA GLY A 84 -4.36 9.24 13.84
C GLY A 84 -3.24 8.22 13.92
N SER A 85 -3.27 7.25 14.84
CA SER A 85 -2.19 6.26 14.96
C SER A 85 -2.13 5.36 13.72
N ILE A 86 -0.91 5.00 13.29
CA ILE A 86 -0.66 4.27 12.05
C ILE A 86 -0.35 2.78 12.30
N GLU A 87 -0.73 2.28 13.48
CA GLU A 87 -0.47 0.91 13.97
C GLU A 87 -0.91 -0.18 12.98
N ASN A 88 -2.01 0.05 12.27
CA ASN A 88 -2.51 -0.86 11.23
C ASN A 88 -1.51 -1.04 10.09
N TRP A 89 -0.95 0.05 9.58
CA TRP A 89 0.12 0.01 8.58
C TRP A 89 1.37 -0.64 9.14
N GLU A 90 1.80 -0.28 10.36
CA GLU A 90 2.98 -0.88 10.99
C GLU A 90 2.85 -2.40 11.11
N PHE A 91 1.69 -2.87 11.57
CA PHE A 91 1.39 -4.28 11.70
C PHE A 91 1.47 -5.00 10.34
N GLN A 92 0.84 -4.44 9.30
CA GLN A 92 0.83 -5.05 7.98
C GLN A 92 2.22 -5.04 7.33
N LEU A 93 2.97 -3.94 7.45
CA LEU A 93 4.32 -3.83 6.91
C LEU A 93 5.28 -4.80 7.60
N ARG A 94 5.18 -4.97 8.92
CA ARG A 94 5.97 -5.96 9.67
C ARG A 94 5.57 -7.39 9.35
N SER A 95 4.28 -7.63 9.11
CA SER A 95 3.82 -8.94 8.64
C SER A 95 4.40 -9.29 7.26
N ALA A 96 4.43 -8.32 6.35
CA ALA A 96 5.07 -8.48 5.04
C ALA A 96 6.58 -8.69 5.15
N GLN A 97 7.27 -8.05 6.09
CA GLN A 97 8.69 -8.33 6.36
C GLN A 97 8.91 -9.79 6.75
N GLY A 98 8.06 -10.38 7.61
CA GLY A 98 8.17 -11.78 8.01
C GLY A 98 7.99 -12.77 6.85
N TYR A 99 7.20 -12.40 5.84
CA TYR A 99 7.03 -13.19 4.63
C TYR A 99 8.21 -13.02 3.65
N LEU A 100 8.68 -11.78 3.48
CA LEU A 100 9.66 -11.45 2.44
C LEU A 100 11.12 -11.53 2.91
N THR A 101 11.37 -11.63 4.23
CA THR A 101 12.71 -11.56 4.81
C THR A 101 12.89 -12.60 5.93
N ARG A 102 14.14 -13.07 6.14
CA ARG A 102 14.50 -13.97 7.26
C ARG A 102 15.05 -13.23 8.48
N VAL A 103 15.05 -11.89 8.47
CA VAL A 103 15.72 -11.07 9.49
C VAL A 103 14.67 -10.32 10.30
N SER A 104 14.52 -10.70 11.57
CA SER A 104 13.69 -9.95 12.52
C SER A 104 14.36 -8.60 12.81
N ASN A 105 13.65 -7.51 12.55
CA ASN A 105 14.16 -6.16 12.82
C ASN A 105 13.90 -5.79 14.30
N PRO A 106 14.94 -5.51 15.11
CA PRO A 106 14.77 -5.10 16.50
C PRO A 106 14.31 -3.65 16.68
N SER A 107 14.27 -2.82 15.62
CA SER A 107 13.83 -1.43 15.72
C SER A 107 12.30 -1.27 15.60
N TYR A 108 11.71 -0.58 16.58
CA TYR A 108 10.27 -0.24 16.58
C TYR A 108 9.94 0.97 15.69
N GLU A 109 10.92 1.83 15.38
CA GLU A 109 10.69 3.12 14.70
C GLU A 109 10.86 3.07 13.17
N ILE A 110 11.61 2.08 12.68
CA ILE A 110 11.95 1.91 11.27
C ILE A 110 11.55 0.50 10.83
N VAL A 111 10.97 0.42 9.63
CA VAL A 111 10.65 -0.81 8.94
C VAL A 111 11.61 -0.96 7.78
N ASP A 112 12.63 -1.82 7.94
CA ASP A 112 13.60 -2.14 6.89
C ASP A 112 13.03 -3.12 5.86
N PHE A 113 13.19 -2.82 4.57
CA PHE A 113 12.84 -3.71 3.49
C PHE A 113 14.04 -4.60 3.16
N ALA A 114 14.27 -5.65 3.93
CA ALA A 114 15.38 -6.59 3.71
C ALA A 114 15.09 -7.60 2.58
N ILE A 115 14.43 -7.17 1.50
CA ILE A 115 14.05 -7.99 0.36
C ILE A 115 15.04 -7.70 -0.79
N PRO A 116 15.60 -8.72 -1.46
CA PRO A 116 16.44 -8.49 -2.63
C PRO A 116 15.65 -7.85 -3.78
N GLN A 117 16.29 -6.96 -4.55
CA GLN A 117 15.66 -6.30 -5.70
C GLN A 117 15.08 -7.31 -6.72
N ALA A 118 15.81 -8.40 -7.00
CA ALA A 118 15.32 -9.46 -7.88
C ALA A 118 14.04 -10.16 -7.35
N THR A 119 13.90 -10.27 -6.02
CA THR A 119 12.68 -10.80 -5.39
C THR A 119 11.54 -9.81 -5.54
N ALA A 120 11.79 -8.52 -5.32
CA ALA A 120 10.79 -7.47 -5.53
C ALA A 120 10.26 -7.46 -6.98
N GLU A 121 11.16 -7.48 -7.97
CA GLU A 121 10.80 -7.58 -9.39
C GLU A 121 9.99 -8.85 -9.69
N PHE A 122 10.36 -9.99 -9.10
CA PHE A 122 9.61 -11.23 -9.27
C PHE A 122 8.21 -11.16 -8.68
N GLU A 123 8.04 -10.54 -7.51
CA GLU A 123 6.72 -10.36 -6.90
C GLU A 123 5.80 -9.46 -7.74
N LEU A 124 6.35 -8.39 -8.32
CA LEU A 124 5.61 -7.48 -9.20
C LEU A 124 5.17 -8.16 -10.49
N LYS A 125 5.98 -9.07 -11.06
CA LYS A 125 5.64 -9.83 -12.26
C LYS A 125 4.45 -10.78 -12.10
N LYS A 126 4.02 -11.07 -10.87
CA LYS A 126 2.84 -11.92 -10.60
C LYS A 126 1.53 -11.15 -10.63
N LEU A 127 1.57 -9.82 -10.65
CA LEU A 127 0.39 -8.98 -10.65
C LEU A 127 -0.30 -9.04 -12.02
N THR A 128 -1.63 -8.94 -12.03
CA THR A 128 -2.35 -8.63 -13.27
C THR A 128 -2.08 -7.18 -13.69
N ASP A 129 -2.50 -6.81 -14.89
CA ASP A 129 -2.34 -5.43 -15.38
C ASP A 129 -3.10 -4.45 -14.47
N GLU A 130 -4.32 -4.80 -14.05
CA GLU A 130 -5.15 -3.97 -13.18
C GLU A 130 -4.56 -3.82 -11.77
N GLN A 131 -4.00 -4.91 -11.24
CA GLN A 131 -3.29 -4.89 -9.95
C GLN A 131 -2.00 -4.05 -10.04
N SER A 132 -1.29 -4.13 -11.16
CA SER A 132 -0.09 -3.32 -11.41
C SER A 132 -0.44 -1.83 -11.45
N VAL A 133 -1.55 -1.45 -12.09
CA VAL A 133 -2.05 -0.07 -12.07
C VAL A 133 -2.33 0.38 -10.64
N LEU A 134 -3.08 -0.40 -9.85
CA LEU A 134 -3.36 -0.06 -8.45
C LEU A 134 -2.08 0.15 -7.63
N VAL A 135 -1.11 -0.76 -7.74
CA VAL A 135 0.14 -0.69 -6.96
C VAL A 135 1.01 0.49 -7.41
N ASN A 136 1.08 0.78 -8.71
CA ASN A 136 1.80 1.93 -9.23
C ASN A 136 1.18 3.25 -8.75
N GLU A 137 -0.14 3.38 -8.83
CA GLU A 137 -0.86 4.58 -8.34
C GLU A 137 -0.69 4.79 -6.84
N ALA A 138 -0.78 3.71 -6.06
CA ALA A 138 -0.52 3.77 -4.63
C ALA A 138 0.91 4.23 -4.34
N PHE A 139 1.91 3.71 -5.08
CA PHE A 139 3.30 4.14 -4.94
C PHE A 139 3.50 5.61 -5.33
N GLU A 140 2.97 6.05 -6.46
CA GLU A 140 3.16 7.43 -6.94
C GLU A 140 2.56 8.44 -5.96
N LEU A 141 1.38 8.15 -5.39
CA LEU A 141 0.79 8.97 -4.34
C LEU A 141 1.65 8.97 -3.08
N PHE A 142 2.04 7.78 -2.61
CA PHE A 142 2.90 7.67 -1.43
C PHE A 142 4.20 8.47 -1.59
N ASP A 143 4.92 8.26 -2.69
CA ASP A 143 6.23 8.87 -2.94
C ASP A 143 6.11 10.39 -3.05
N ARG A 144 5.08 10.89 -3.76
CA ARG A 144 4.80 12.32 -3.86
C ARG A 144 4.55 12.93 -2.49
N GLU A 145 3.62 12.40 -1.71
CA GLU A 145 3.24 13.00 -0.42
C GLU A 145 4.34 12.83 0.65
N SER A 146 5.19 11.81 0.53
CA SER A 146 6.31 11.54 1.44
C SER A 146 7.54 12.44 1.17
N ARG A 147 7.69 12.98 -0.04
CA ARG A 147 8.80 13.86 -0.43
C ARG A 147 8.50 15.35 -0.31
N VAL A 148 7.25 15.74 -0.02
CA VAL A 148 6.91 17.14 0.23
C VAL A 148 7.47 17.56 1.60
N SER A 149 8.67 18.12 1.59
CA SER A 149 9.24 18.86 2.72
C SER A 149 8.59 20.24 2.80
N PHE A 150 8.16 20.64 3.99
CA PHE A 150 7.70 22.01 4.29
C PHE A 150 8.89 22.87 4.69
#